data_AF-A0A0K6GMB5-F1
#
_entry.id   AF-A0A0K6GMB5-F1
#
_cell.length_a   1.000
_cell.length_b   1.000
_cell.length_c   1.000
_cell.angle_alpha   90.00
_cell.angle_beta   90.00
_cell.angle_gamma   90.00
#
_symmetry.space_group_name_H-M   'P 1'
#
loop_
_entity.id
_entity.type
_entity.pdbx_description
1 polymer ?
#
loop_
_entity_poly.entity_id
_entity_poly.type
_entity_poly.pdbx_seq_one_letter_code
_entity_poly.pdbx_strand_id
1 'polypeptide(L)'
;MKKRWLALVIFCLLLSGYRMYDGKRVDEEITKMNDMLGVFESHHIHLKRWNVYAKEQVLTNDPHNWIQQYVRTWSSFRWTAEPHKMIGKRETSAYVETIQLITVAHHQTIVVLYEATGSTWNKQLERTLDRQTTKLFVKPTFFTCITGEFDGKMKGVLFDKAVRLLASFQAQPIESLREEAFVSVSAYTEQWKTSLSVGQQQMNLQLALRQDGLGARTTVVIGTPIITAEY
;
A
#
# COMPACT_ATOMS: atom_id res chain seq x y z
N MET A 1 -3.28 -51.51 -18.40
CA MET A 1 -4.14 -50.32 -18.64
C MET A 1 -4.38 -49.44 -17.40
N LYS A 2 -4.37 -49.97 -16.16
CA LYS A 2 -4.62 -49.18 -14.93
C LYS A 2 -3.52 -48.17 -14.52
N LYS A 3 -2.25 -48.38 -14.92
CA LYS A 3 -1.13 -47.48 -14.57
C LYS A 3 -1.09 -46.15 -15.37
N ARG A 4 -1.72 -46.09 -16.55
CA ARG A 4 -1.74 -44.87 -17.39
C ARG A 4 -2.78 -43.84 -16.92
N TRP A 5 -3.83 -44.27 -16.22
CA TRP A 5 -4.83 -43.39 -15.61
C TRP A 5 -4.33 -42.71 -14.33
N LEU A 6 -3.47 -43.38 -13.54
CA LEU A 6 -2.92 -42.81 -12.30
C LEU A 6 -1.96 -41.63 -12.58
N ALA A 7 -1.19 -41.69 -13.68
CA ALA A 7 -0.30 -40.61 -14.10
C ALA A 7 -1.06 -39.37 -14.58
N LEU A 8 -2.23 -39.54 -15.20
CA LEU A 8 -3.09 -38.44 -15.65
C LEU A 8 -3.78 -37.71 -14.47
N VAL A 9 -4.15 -38.42 -13.41
CA VAL A 9 -4.71 -37.82 -12.19
C VAL A 9 -3.64 -37.02 -11.42
N ILE A 10 -2.40 -37.52 -11.36
CA ILE A 10 -1.27 -36.80 -10.74
C ILE A 10 -0.86 -35.58 -11.58
N PHE A 11 -0.92 -35.66 -12.91
CA PHE A 11 -0.64 -34.53 -13.80
C PHE A 11 -1.73 -33.43 -13.72
N CYS A 12 -3.01 -33.81 -13.53
CA CYS A 12 -4.08 -32.85 -13.25
C CYS A 12 -3.96 -32.19 -11.85
N LEU A 13 -3.44 -32.90 -10.85
CA LEU A 13 -3.15 -32.32 -9.53
C LEU A 13 -1.94 -31.39 -9.54
N LEU A 14 -0.98 -31.58 -10.45
CA LEU A 14 0.13 -30.63 -10.63
C LEU A 14 -0.28 -29.36 -11.40
N LEU A 15 -1.35 -29.41 -12.22
CA LEU A 15 -2.00 -28.23 -12.80
C LEU A 15 -2.93 -27.51 -11.82
N SER A 16 -3.28 -28.13 -10.69
CA SER A 16 -3.88 -27.44 -9.52
C SER A 16 -2.86 -26.74 -8.63
N GLY A 17 -1.61 -26.58 -9.10
CA GLY A 17 -0.72 -25.50 -8.67
C GLY A 17 -1.24 -24.12 -9.10
N TYR A 18 -2.54 -23.87 -9.01
CA TYR A 18 -3.07 -22.52 -8.87
C TYR A 18 -2.44 -21.99 -7.59
N ARG A 19 -1.38 -21.21 -7.76
CA ARG A 19 -0.79 -20.38 -6.70
C ARG A 19 -1.95 -19.61 -6.10
N MET A 20 -2.45 -20.08 -4.96
CA MET A 20 -3.63 -19.52 -4.30
C MET A 20 -3.23 -18.13 -3.84
N TYR A 21 -3.54 -17.15 -4.69
CA TYR A 21 -3.49 -15.74 -4.36
C TYR A 21 -4.40 -15.53 -3.15
N ASP A 22 -3.86 -14.92 -2.10
CA ASP A 22 -4.62 -14.66 -0.88
C ASP A 22 -5.46 -13.39 -1.08
N GLY A 23 -6.57 -13.52 -1.82
CA GLY A 23 -7.49 -12.41 -2.12
C GLY A 23 -8.00 -11.66 -0.89
N LYS A 24 -7.96 -12.30 0.28
CA LYS A 24 -8.31 -11.68 1.57
C LYS A 24 -7.44 -10.46 1.89
N ARG A 25 -6.22 -10.37 1.35
CA ARG A 25 -5.30 -9.26 1.67
C ARG A 25 -5.68 -7.95 0.98
N VAL A 26 -6.20 -7.98 -0.25
CA VAL A 26 -6.65 -6.75 -0.92
C VAL A 26 -7.96 -6.26 -0.33
N ASP A 27 -8.88 -7.17 -0.02
CA ASP A 27 -10.14 -6.80 0.64
C ASP A 27 -9.88 -6.13 2.00
N GLU A 28 -8.93 -6.65 2.77
CA GLU A 28 -8.46 -6.01 4.01
C GLU A 28 -7.89 -4.62 3.73
N GLU A 29 -7.11 -4.45 2.66
CA GLU A 29 -6.51 -3.17 2.31
C GLU A 29 -7.53 -2.12 1.84
N ILE A 30 -8.51 -2.53 1.04
CA ILE A 30 -9.65 -1.71 0.64
C ILE A 30 -10.48 -1.31 1.87
N THR A 31 -10.64 -2.22 2.83
CA THR A 31 -11.33 -1.93 4.10
C THR A 31 -10.59 -0.85 4.87
N LYS A 32 -9.27 -0.99 5.07
CA LYS A 32 -8.44 0.04 5.73
C LYS A 32 -8.53 1.40 5.05
N MET A 33 -8.47 1.43 3.71
CA MET A 33 -8.65 2.67 2.95
C MET A 33 -9.99 3.32 3.26
N ASN A 34 -11.09 2.55 3.22
CA ASN A 34 -12.42 3.05 3.52
C ASN A 34 -12.56 3.52 4.98
N ASP A 35 -11.95 2.82 5.94
CA ASP A 35 -11.89 3.24 7.35
C ASP A 35 -11.19 4.61 7.48
N MET A 36 -10.01 4.75 6.85
CA MET A 36 -9.26 6.01 6.87
C MET A 36 -10.02 7.16 6.22
N LEU A 37 -10.72 6.91 5.11
CA LEU A 37 -11.58 7.89 4.46
C LEU A 37 -12.79 8.28 5.33
N GLY A 38 -13.39 7.32 6.05
CA GLY A 38 -14.46 7.59 7.01
C GLY A 38 -14.00 8.47 8.17
N VAL A 39 -12.76 8.29 8.64
CA VAL A 39 -12.16 9.20 9.64
C VAL A 39 -11.95 10.60 9.05
N PHE A 40 -11.47 10.71 7.81
CA PHE A 40 -11.38 12.03 7.16
C PHE A 40 -12.74 12.71 7.04
N GLU A 41 -13.78 12.00 6.61
CA GLU A 41 -15.13 12.54 6.47
C GLU A 41 -15.70 13.01 7.81
N SER A 42 -15.61 12.17 8.86
CA SER A 42 -16.15 12.48 10.19
C SER A 42 -15.46 13.64 10.91
N HIS A 43 -14.20 13.93 10.54
CA HIS A 43 -13.42 15.07 11.08
C HIS A 43 -13.32 16.25 10.09
N HIS A 44 -14.10 16.24 9.01
CA HIS A 44 -14.09 17.28 7.98
C HIS A 44 -12.71 17.56 7.38
N ILE A 45 -11.91 16.52 7.21
CA ILE A 45 -10.59 16.57 6.56
C ILE A 45 -10.80 16.32 5.06
N HIS A 46 -10.36 17.25 4.22
CA HIS A 46 -10.49 17.12 2.78
C HIS A 46 -9.37 16.23 2.24
N LEU A 47 -9.72 15.08 1.69
CA LEU A 47 -8.79 14.21 0.97
C LEU A 47 -8.12 15.00 -0.17
N LYS A 48 -6.79 14.95 -0.22
CA LYS A 48 -5.99 15.52 -1.31
C LYS A 48 -5.37 14.43 -2.17
N ARG A 49 -4.87 13.37 -1.53
CA ARG A 49 -4.18 12.28 -2.20
C ARG A 49 -4.37 10.98 -1.43
N TRP A 50 -4.48 9.89 -2.17
CA TRP A 50 -4.31 8.55 -1.66
C TRP A 50 -3.18 7.86 -2.42
N ASN A 51 -2.53 6.91 -1.77
CA ASN A 51 -1.48 6.09 -2.32
C ASN A 51 -1.67 4.66 -1.81
N VAL A 52 -1.73 3.68 -2.72
CA VAL A 52 -1.70 2.26 -2.40
C VAL A 52 -0.46 1.68 -3.04
N TYR A 53 0.40 1.10 -2.22
CA TYR A 53 1.65 0.50 -2.61
C TYR A 53 1.65 -0.98 -2.23
N ALA A 54 2.11 -1.83 -3.13
CA ALA A 54 2.23 -3.27 -2.93
C ALA A 54 3.59 -3.75 -3.41
N LYS A 55 4.22 -4.64 -2.63
CA LYS A 55 5.52 -5.23 -3.00
C LYS A 55 5.59 -6.73 -2.80
N GLU A 56 6.33 -7.39 -3.67
CA GLU A 56 6.72 -8.80 -3.54
C GLU A 56 8.13 -9.03 -4.07
N GLN A 57 8.84 -10.00 -3.50
CA GLN A 57 10.14 -10.45 -4.01
C GLN A 57 9.96 -11.70 -4.85
N VAL A 58 10.58 -11.71 -6.02
CA VAL A 58 10.58 -12.82 -6.95
C VAL A 58 12.01 -13.35 -7.09
N LEU A 59 12.18 -14.65 -6.78
CA LEU A 59 13.44 -15.36 -7.00
C LEU A 59 13.50 -15.84 -8.45
N THR A 60 14.59 -15.53 -9.14
CA THR A 60 14.83 -16.00 -10.52
C THR A 60 16.32 -16.10 -10.83
N ASN A 61 16.70 -17.21 -11.46
CA ASN A 61 18.08 -17.45 -11.87
C ASN A 61 18.48 -16.59 -13.08
N ASP A 62 17.51 -16.01 -13.79
CA ASP A 62 17.71 -15.12 -14.93
C ASP A 62 16.84 -13.87 -14.79
N PRO A 63 17.28 -12.87 -14.00
CA PRO A 63 16.53 -11.64 -13.82
C PRO A 63 16.30 -10.86 -15.12
N HIS A 64 17.26 -10.92 -16.04
CA HIS A 64 17.19 -10.17 -17.29
C HIS A 64 16.04 -10.67 -18.16
N ASN A 65 16.00 -11.97 -18.47
CA ASN A 65 14.95 -12.54 -19.30
C ASN A 65 13.57 -12.44 -18.62
N TRP A 66 13.52 -12.65 -17.31
CA TRP A 66 12.28 -12.50 -16.54
C TRP A 66 11.68 -11.09 -16.70
N ILE A 67 12.51 -10.04 -16.56
CA ILE A 67 12.08 -8.66 -16.73
C ILE A 67 11.57 -8.42 -18.16
N GLN A 68 12.29 -8.90 -19.18
CA GLN A 68 11.88 -8.73 -20.58
C GLN A 68 10.53 -9.39 -20.86
N GLN A 69 10.29 -10.60 -20.37
CA GLN A 69 9.00 -11.27 -20.49
C GLN A 69 7.89 -10.52 -19.74
N TYR A 70 8.20 -10.00 -18.55
CA TYR A 70 7.25 -9.25 -17.75
C TYR A 70 6.80 -7.96 -18.45
N VAL A 71 7.77 -7.17 -18.95
CA VAL A 71 7.51 -5.94 -19.71
C VAL A 71 6.61 -6.19 -20.92
N ARG A 72 6.85 -7.29 -21.65
CA ARG A 72 6.01 -7.70 -22.79
C ARG A 72 4.58 -8.04 -22.37
N THR A 73 4.43 -8.73 -21.25
CA THR A 73 3.12 -9.12 -20.70
C THR A 73 2.31 -7.90 -20.25
N TRP A 74 2.99 -6.89 -19.72
CA TRP A 74 2.40 -5.66 -19.21
C TRP A 74 2.56 -4.50 -20.20
N SER A 75 2.33 -4.77 -21.49
CA SER A 75 2.51 -3.81 -22.59
C SER A 75 1.56 -2.61 -22.56
N SER A 76 0.49 -2.66 -21.77
CA SER A 76 -0.40 -1.51 -21.52
C SER A 76 0.24 -0.39 -20.67
N PHE A 77 1.38 -0.65 -20.04
CA PHE A 77 2.18 0.35 -19.34
C PHE A 77 3.25 0.90 -20.28
N ARG A 78 3.53 2.20 -20.17
CA ARG A 78 4.67 2.83 -20.85
C ARG A 78 5.93 2.55 -20.03
N TRP A 79 6.84 1.77 -20.60
CA TRP A 79 8.06 1.33 -19.91
C TRP A 79 9.26 2.25 -20.20
N THR A 80 10.02 2.55 -19.16
CA THR A 80 11.30 3.26 -19.19
C THR A 80 12.34 2.43 -18.43
N ALA A 81 13.56 2.36 -18.97
CA ALA A 81 14.69 1.70 -18.32
C ALA A 81 15.53 2.71 -17.54
N GLU A 82 15.92 2.32 -16.33
CA GLU A 82 16.84 3.05 -15.44
C GLU A 82 17.93 2.07 -14.93
N PRO A 83 19.06 2.56 -14.38
CA PRO A 83 20.05 1.69 -13.77
C PRO A 83 19.42 0.76 -12.73
N HIS A 84 19.58 -0.56 -12.93
CA HIS A 84 19.03 -1.62 -12.06
C HIS A 84 17.50 -1.66 -11.91
N LYS A 85 16.75 -0.95 -12.77
CA LYS A 85 15.31 -0.80 -12.61
C LYS A 85 14.57 -0.65 -13.95
N MET A 86 13.39 -1.25 -14.05
CA MET A 86 12.42 -0.96 -15.11
C MET A 86 11.18 -0.32 -14.49
N ILE A 87 10.68 0.76 -15.10
CA ILE A 87 9.52 1.50 -14.61
C ILE A 87 8.45 1.51 -15.69
N GLY A 88 7.31 0.89 -15.41
CA GLY A 88 6.10 0.98 -16.23
C GLY A 88 5.15 2.00 -15.62
N LYS A 89 4.72 3.01 -16.37
CA LYS A 89 3.68 3.96 -15.94
C LYS A 89 2.43 3.85 -16.80
N ARG A 90 1.27 3.93 -16.16
CA ARG A 90 -0.02 4.05 -16.85
C ARG A 90 -0.84 5.13 -16.16
N GLU A 91 -1.22 6.14 -16.92
CA GLU A 91 -1.98 7.27 -16.41
C GLU A 91 -3.42 7.19 -16.91
N THR A 92 -4.37 7.48 -16.02
CA THR A 92 -5.78 7.68 -16.35
C THR A 92 -6.19 9.08 -15.92
N SER A 93 -7.41 9.50 -16.25
CA SER A 93 -7.93 10.80 -15.79
C SER A 93 -8.14 10.88 -14.27
N ALA A 94 -8.16 9.75 -13.55
CA ALA A 94 -8.50 9.71 -12.13
C ALA A 94 -7.34 9.26 -11.21
N TYR A 95 -6.37 8.52 -11.75
CA TYR A 95 -5.25 7.94 -11.00
C TYR A 95 -4.10 7.54 -11.92
N VAL A 96 -2.92 7.38 -11.31
CA VAL A 96 -1.70 6.91 -11.95
C VAL A 96 -1.29 5.58 -11.33
N GLU A 97 -0.96 4.61 -12.19
CA GLU A 97 -0.38 3.33 -11.80
C GLU A 97 1.10 3.29 -12.21
N THR A 98 1.95 2.81 -11.32
CA THR A 98 3.38 2.59 -11.57
C THR A 98 3.76 1.18 -11.16
N ILE A 99 4.41 0.44 -12.07
CA ILE A 99 5.08 -0.82 -11.77
C ILE A 99 6.58 -0.58 -11.80
N GLN A 100 7.32 -1.03 -10.78
CA GLN A 100 8.77 -0.97 -10.74
C GLN A 100 9.34 -2.38 -10.57
N LEU A 101 10.25 -2.76 -11.45
CA LEU A 101 11.00 -4.01 -11.37
C LEU A 101 12.44 -3.67 -11.02
N ILE A 102 12.88 -3.98 -9.81
CA ILE A 102 14.21 -3.61 -9.31
C ILE A 102 15.04 -4.87 -9.16
N THR A 103 16.19 -4.93 -9.83
CA THR A 103 17.16 -6.01 -9.65
C THR A 103 18.00 -5.74 -8.41
N VAL A 104 17.98 -6.66 -7.45
CA VAL A 104 18.87 -6.59 -6.29
C VAL A 104 20.17 -7.31 -6.66
N ALA A 105 21.27 -6.57 -6.69
CA ALA A 105 22.60 -7.11 -7.01
C ALA A 105 22.95 -8.29 -6.09
N HIS A 106 23.66 -9.27 -6.62
CA HIS A 106 24.17 -10.46 -5.90
C HIS A 106 23.14 -11.49 -5.40
N HIS A 107 21.83 -11.27 -5.54
CA HIS A 107 20.82 -12.12 -4.89
C HIS A 107 19.82 -12.81 -5.83
N GLN A 108 19.98 -12.76 -7.16
CA GLN A 108 19.03 -13.38 -8.11
C GLN A 108 17.55 -13.05 -7.78
N THR A 109 17.33 -11.86 -7.21
CA THR A 109 16.06 -11.41 -6.67
C THR A 109 15.60 -10.17 -7.42
N ILE A 110 14.34 -10.17 -7.83
CA ILE A 110 13.66 -8.99 -8.36
C ILE A 110 12.66 -8.54 -7.31
N VAL A 111 12.68 -7.26 -6.98
CA VAL A 111 11.59 -6.63 -6.23
C VAL A 111 10.58 -6.09 -7.24
N VAL A 112 9.35 -6.59 -7.17
CA VAL A 112 8.22 -6.08 -7.94
C VAL A 112 7.45 -5.13 -7.04
N LEU A 113 7.34 -3.87 -7.46
CA LEU A 113 6.58 -2.83 -6.79
C LEU A 113 5.42 -2.42 -7.67
N TYR A 114 4.25 -2.25 -7.08
CA TYR A 114 3.10 -1.65 -7.71
C TYR A 114 2.63 -0.50 -6.83
N GLU A 115 2.38 0.64 -7.45
CA GLU A 115 1.88 1.84 -6.80
C GLU A 115 0.70 2.38 -7.60
N ALA A 116 -0.39 2.70 -6.91
CA ALA A 116 -1.50 3.46 -7.45
C ALA A 116 -1.69 4.71 -6.62
N THR A 117 -1.86 5.86 -7.27
CA THR A 117 -2.03 7.16 -6.60
C THR A 117 -3.09 8.00 -7.30
N GLY A 118 -3.86 8.76 -6.54
CA GLY A 118 -4.92 9.62 -7.07
C GLY A 118 -5.50 10.54 -6.01
N SER A 119 -6.51 11.34 -6.39
CA SER A 119 -7.18 12.30 -5.49
C SER A 119 -8.61 11.93 -5.14
N THR A 120 -9.21 10.97 -5.85
CA THR A 120 -10.57 10.49 -5.62
C THR A 120 -10.59 8.98 -5.45
N TRP A 121 -11.35 8.46 -4.49
CA TRP A 121 -11.52 7.02 -4.26
C TRP A 121 -12.94 6.56 -4.63
N ASN A 122 -13.08 5.42 -5.31
CA ASN A 122 -14.38 4.88 -5.71
C ASN A 122 -14.34 3.36 -5.95
N LYS A 123 -15.51 2.75 -6.15
CA LYS A 123 -15.64 1.30 -6.38
C LYS A 123 -14.95 0.79 -7.65
N GLN A 124 -14.76 1.63 -8.67
CA GLN A 124 -14.04 1.22 -9.89
C GLN A 124 -12.53 1.11 -9.64
N LEU A 125 -11.99 1.97 -8.77
CA LEU A 125 -10.62 1.91 -8.29
C LEU A 125 -10.39 0.66 -7.44
N GLU A 126 -11.28 0.37 -6.49
CA GLU A 126 -11.23 -0.86 -5.68
C GLU A 126 -11.12 -2.12 -6.54
N ARG A 127 -12.00 -2.27 -7.54
CA ARG A 127 -11.96 -3.39 -8.50
C ARG A 127 -10.70 -3.42 -9.35
N THR A 128 -10.14 -2.25 -9.65
CA THR A 128 -8.90 -2.17 -10.42
C THR A 128 -7.72 -2.61 -9.57
N LEU A 129 -7.62 -2.15 -8.33
CA LEU A 129 -6.59 -2.59 -7.39
C LEU A 129 -6.62 -4.10 -7.23
N ASP A 130 -7.79 -4.66 -6.88
CA ASP A 130 -7.95 -6.12 -6.76
C ASP A 130 -7.51 -6.87 -8.02
N ARG A 131 -7.99 -6.45 -9.19
CA ARG A 131 -7.60 -7.07 -10.46
C ARG A 131 -6.10 -6.97 -10.73
N GLN A 132 -5.46 -5.82 -10.48
CA GLN A 132 -4.04 -5.66 -10.75
C GLN A 132 -3.20 -6.46 -9.77
N THR A 133 -3.44 -6.31 -8.47
CA THR A 133 -2.61 -6.97 -7.45
C THR A 133 -2.76 -8.48 -7.51
N THR A 134 -3.94 -9.01 -7.86
CA THR A 134 -4.15 -10.46 -8.10
C THR A 134 -3.33 -10.99 -9.27
N LYS A 135 -3.10 -10.17 -10.29
CA LYS A 135 -2.27 -10.55 -11.45
C LYS A 135 -0.78 -10.37 -11.18
N LEU A 136 -0.42 -9.37 -10.38
CA LEU A 136 0.96 -8.98 -10.12
C LEU A 136 1.62 -9.83 -9.05
N PHE A 137 0.85 -10.26 -8.05
CA PHE A 137 1.37 -10.78 -6.79
C PHE A 137 0.71 -12.10 -6.38
N VAL A 138 1.38 -12.84 -5.51
CA VAL A 138 0.86 -14.02 -4.83
C VAL A 138 0.60 -13.70 -3.35
N LYS A 139 1.58 -13.05 -2.70
CA LYS A 139 1.52 -12.66 -1.27
C LYS A 139 2.16 -11.28 -1.09
N PRO A 140 1.52 -10.22 -1.61
CA PRO A 140 2.07 -8.88 -1.51
C PRO A 140 2.08 -8.39 -0.06
N THR A 141 3.03 -7.52 0.23
CA THR A 141 2.96 -6.63 1.40
C THR A 141 2.40 -5.29 0.95
N PHE A 142 1.32 -4.85 1.57
CA PHE A 142 0.67 -3.57 1.28
C PHE A 142 1.13 -2.46 2.22
N PHE A 143 1.15 -1.25 1.67
CA PHE A 143 1.27 0.01 2.37
C PHE A 143 0.28 0.98 1.75
N THR A 144 -0.58 1.58 2.55
CA THR A 144 -1.54 2.56 2.07
C THR A 144 -1.42 3.83 2.86
N CYS A 145 -1.46 4.96 2.17
CA CYS A 145 -1.46 6.29 2.77
C CYS A 145 -2.59 7.13 2.21
N ILE A 146 -3.22 7.93 3.07
CA ILE A 146 -4.04 9.07 2.64
C ILE A 146 -3.49 10.36 3.21
N THR A 147 -3.47 11.40 2.39
CA THR A 147 -3.11 12.76 2.74
C THR A 147 -4.33 13.63 2.58
N GLY A 148 -4.67 14.37 3.62
CA GLY A 148 -5.77 15.30 3.63
C GLY A 148 -5.39 16.59 4.33
N GLU A 149 -6.26 17.57 4.19
CA GLU A 149 -6.03 18.90 4.75
C GLU A 149 -7.29 19.40 5.43
N PHE A 150 -7.09 20.05 6.57
CA PHE A 150 -8.15 20.72 7.29
C PHE A 150 -8.00 22.24 7.08
N ASP A 151 -9.05 22.87 6.57
CA ASP A 151 -9.09 24.31 6.34
C ASP A 151 -9.49 25.02 7.63
N GLY A 152 -8.48 25.53 8.35
CA GLY A 152 -8.68 26.34 9.55
C GLY A 152 -7.58 26.21 10.59
N LYS A 153 -7.46 27.23 11.45
CA LYS A 153 -6.67 27.13 12.68
C LYS A 153 -7.37 26.19 13.65
N MET A 154 -7.01 24.91 13.63
CA MET A 154 -7.49 23.98 14.65
C MET A 154 -6.95 24.46 16.02
N LYS A 155 -7.83 24.78 16.97
CA LYS A 155 -7.42 25.16 18.34
C LYS A 155 -6.83 23.95 19.08
N GLY A 156 -5.84 24.17 19.95
CA GLY A 156 -5.23 23.14 20.80
C GLY A 156 -3.92 22.54 20.27
N VAL A 157 -3.28 21.71 21.11
CA VAL A 157 -1.98 21.08 20.86
C VAL A 157 -2.10 20.04 19.75
N LEU A 158 -1.14 20.03 18.81
CA LEU A 158 -1.10 19.07 17.68
C LEU A 158 -1.20 17.61 18.15
N PHE A 159 -0.49 17.26 19.22
CA PHE A 159 -0.50 15.92 19.77
C PHE A 159 -1.90 15.48 20.24
N ASP A 160 -2.65 16.34 20.94
CA ASP A 160 -4.01 16.00 21.39
C ASP A 160 -4.96 15.74 20.21
N LYS A 161 -4.77 16.44 19.10
CA LYS A 161 -5.53 16.21 17.86
C LYS A 161 -5.17 14.87 17.24
N ALA A 162 -3.88 14.53 17.22
CA ALA A 162 -3.42 13.25 16.73
C ALA A 162 -4.06 12.10 17.53
N VAL A 163 -4.08 12.21 18.87
CA VAL A 163 -4.72 11.23 19.75
C VAL A 163 -6.24 11.12 19.49
N ARG A 164 -6.93 12.25 19.26
CA ARG A 164 -8.37 12.23 18.91
C ARG A 164 -8.66 11.52 17.59
N LEU A 165 -7.84 11.72 16.57
CA LEU A 165 -7.97 11.01 15.29
C LEU A 165 -7.71 9.51 15.46
N LEU A 166 -6.68 9.14 16.23
CA LEU A 166 -6.39 7.74 16.55
C LEU A 166 -7.53 7.06 17.31
N ALA A 167 -8.22 7.79 18.19
CA ALA A 167 -9.37 7.25 18.92
C ALA A 167 -10.52 6.84 17.99
N SER A 168 -10.67 7.47 16.81
CA SER A 168 -11.66 7.05 15.80
C SER A 168 -11.36 5.66 15.20
N PHE A 169 -10.10 5.22 15.24
CA PHE A 169 -9.68 3.85 14.88
C PHE A 169 -9.66 2.90 16.08
N GLN A 170 -10.06 3.36 17.27
CA GLN A 170 -9.83 2.65 18.54
C GLN A 170 -8.34 2.28 18.74
N ALA A 171 -7.44 3.07 18.15
CA ALA A 171 -6.02 2.75 18.14
C ALA A 171 -5.32 3.22 19.41
N GLN A 172 -4.43 2.38 19.92
CA GLN A 172 -3.57 2.67 21.06
C GLN A 172 -2.24 3.25 20.56
N PRO A 173 -1.84 4.47 20.99
CA PRO A 173 -0.52 5.01 20.70
C PRO A 173 0.61 4.14 21.28
N ILE A 174 1.68 3.96 20.51
CA ILE A 174 2.86 3.17 20.91
C ILE A 174 4.05 4.09 21.14
N GLU A 175 4.36 4.91 20.15
CA GLU A 175 5.47 5.87 20.18
C GLU A 175 5.04 7.15 19.47
N SER A 176 5.67 8.27 19.83
CA SER A 176 5.39 9.55 19.19
C SER A 176 6.63 10.41 19.07
N LEU A 177 6.79 11.03 17.90
CA LEU A 177 7.68 12.16 17.69
C LEU A 177 6.86 13.44 17.81
N ARG A 178 7.35 14.40 18.61
CA ARG A 178 6.67 15.67 18.89
C ARG A 178 7.62 16.82 18.68
N GLU A 179 7.25 17.71 17.79
CA GLU A 179 7.94 18.95 17.47
C GLU A 179 6.92 20.11 17.50
N GLU A 180 7.39 21.35 17.35
CA GLU A 180 6.53 22.54 17.49
C GLU A 180 5.37 22.55 16.49
N ALA A 181 5.66 22.29 15.21
CA ALA A 181 4.69 22.32 14.12
C ALA A 181 4.42 20.92 13.52
N PHE A 182 4.90 19.85 14.17
CA PHE A 182 4.83 18.50 13.64
C PHE A 182 4.64 17.46 14.75
N VAL A 183 3.79 16.47 14.49
CA VAL A 183 3.65 15.28 15.32
C VAL A 183 3.50 14.06 14.43
N SER A 184 4.17 12.96 14.80
CA SER A 184 3.95 11.64 14.22
C SER A 184 3.72 10.65 15.35
N VAL A 185 2.69 9.81 15.22
CA VAL A 185 2.31 8.80 16.21
C VAL A 185 2.18 7.45 15.53
N SER A 186 2.99 6.49 15.96
CA SER A 186 2.80 5.07 15.62
C SER A 186 1.79 4.48 16.59
N ALA A 187 0.85 3.70 16.09
CA ALA A 187 -0.26 3.17 16.87
C ALA A 187 -0.66 1.76 16.41
N TYR A 188 -1.47 1.11 17.24
CA TYR A 188 -2.04 -0.19 16.94
C TYR A 188 -3.55 -0.20 17.15
N THR A 189 -4.29 -0.72 16.18
CA THR A 189 -5.72 -1.02 16.29
C THR A 189 -5.97 -2.51 16.07
N GLU A 190 -6.84 -3.10 16.88
CA GLU A 190 -7.27 -4.50 16.71
C GLU A 190 -8.17 -4.70 15.49
N GLN A 191 -8.67 -3.61 14.88
CA GLN A 191 -9.54 -3.65 13.71
C GLN A 191 -8.82 -4.16 12.46
N TRP A 192 -7.49 -4.04 12.40
CA TRP A 192 -6.67 -4.39 11.25
C TRP A 192 -5.71 -5.54 11.56
N LYS A 193 -5.72 -6.58 10.72
CA LYS A 193 -4.98 -7.82 11.00
C LYS A 193 -3.49 -7.72 10.70
N THR A 194 -3.12 -6.98 9.65
CA THR A 194 -1.73 -6.84 9.22
C THR A 194 -1.01 -5.80 10.07
N SER A 195 0.12 -6.17 10.67
CA SER A 195 0.97 -5.28 11.49
C SER A 195 2.47 -5.45 11.18
N LEU A 196 3.26 -4.47 11.59
CA LEU A 196 4.71 -4.49 11.64
C LEU A 196 5.17 -4.60 13.10
N SER A 197 6.22 -5.39 13.31
CA SER A 197 6.87 -5.48 14.61
C SER A 197 7.85 -4.31 14.80
N VAL A 198 7.73 -3.60 15.92
CA VAL A 198 8.64 -2.53 16.37
C VAL A 198 9.13 -2.89 17.77
N GLY A 199 10.37 -3.36 17.86
CA GLY A 199 10.90 -3.93 19.11
C GLY A 199 10.06 -5.12 19.57
N GLN A 200 9.43 -4.99 20.75
CA GLN A 200 8.53 -6.01 21.31
C GLN A 200 7.04 -5.71 21.05
N GLN A 201 6.71 -4.59 20.40
CA GLN A 201 5.35 -4.16 20.14
C GLN A 201 4.98 -4.35 18.66
N GLN A 202 3.69 -4.36 18.36
CA GLN A 202 3.17 -4.39 16.99
C GLN A 202 2.50 -3.05 16.68
N MET A 203 2.70 -2.50 15.49
CA MET A 203 2.00 -1.32 14.99
C MET A 203 1.37 -1.62 13.63
N ASN A 204 0.23 -1.00 13.32
CA ASN A 204 -0.44 -1.15 12.02
C ASN A 204 -1.06 0.16 11.52
N LEU A 205 -0.79 1.26 12.20
CA LEU A 205 -1.29 2.59 11.89
C LEU A 205 -0.20 3.60 12.26
N GLN A 206 0.03 4.56 11.37
CA GLN A 206 0.84 5.73 11.66
C GLN A 206 0.08 6.98 11.23
N LEU A 207 -0.01 7.96 12.13
CA LEU A 207 -0.68 9.23 11.91
C LEU A 207 0.35 10.35 12.04
N ALA A 208 0.43 11.24 11.06
CA ALA A 208 1.24 12.44 11.14
C ALA A 208 0.39 13.70 10.89
N LEU A 209 0.62 14.73 11.70
CA LEU A 209 0.06 16.06 11.53
C LEU A 209 1.18 17.07 11.37
N ARG A 210 1.06 17.97 10.39
CA ARG A 210 1.97 19.08 10.16
C ARG A 210 1.20 20.39 10.04
N GLN A 211 1.64 21.43 10.73
CA GLN A 211 1.09 22.77 10.61
C GLN A 211 1.96 23.64 9.72
N ASP A 212 1.36 24.24 8.70
CA ASP A 212 2.02 25.15 7.78
C ASP A 212 1.48 26.58 7.94
N GLY A 213 2.26 27.58 7.52
CA GLY A 213 1.82 28.98 7.40
C GLY A 213 1.25 29.59 8.69
N LEU A 214 1.99 29.51 9.80
CA LEU A 214 1.55 29.99 11.14
C LEU A 214 0.26 29.30 11.63
N GLY A 215 0.06 28.03 11.24
CA GLY A 215 -1.08 27.20 11.63
C GLY A 215 -2.36 27.46 10.83
N ALA A 216 -2.29 28.19 9.71
CA ALA A 216 -3.43 28.42 8.83
C ALA A 216 -3.94 27.13 8.19
N ARG A 217 -3.05 26.15 7.99
CA ARG A 217 -3.33 24.87 7.36
C ARG A 217 -2.73 23.74 8.17
N THR A 218 -3.47 22.66 8.33
CA THR A 218 -2.96 21.43 8.95
C THR A 218 -3.07 20.31 7.94
N THR A 219 -1.92 19.75 7.57
CA THR A 219 -1.81 18.54 6.76
C THR A 219 -1.92 17.32 7.67
N VAL A 220 -2.80 16.39 7.30
CA VAL A 220 -3.04 15.12 7.99
C VAL A 220 -2.61 13.99 7.06
N VAL A 221 -1.75 13.10 7.55
CA VAL A 221 -1.36 11.89 6.83
C VAL A 221 -1.68 10.68 7.70
N ILE A 222 -2.42 9.73 7.15
CA ILE A 222 -2.67 8.43 7.78
C ILE A 222 -2.05 7.36 6.90
N GLY A 223 -1.19 6.52 7.47
CA GLY A 223 -0.53 5.41 6.81
C GLY A 223 -0.79 4.08 7.52
N THR A 224 -0.89 3.01 6.77
CA THR A 224 -0.93 1.64 7.28
C THR A 224 0.02 0.74 6.47
N PRO A 225 0.84 -0.09 7.12
CA PRO A 225 1.14 -0.06 8.55
C PRO A 225 1.93 1.19 8.97
N ILE A 226 2.65 1.83 8.04
CA ILE A 226 3.45 3.05 8.23
C ILE A 226 3.19 4.05 7.10
N ILE A 227 3.60 5.30 7.29
CA ILE A 227 3.58 6.32 6.24
C ILE A 227 4.79 6.09 5.29
N THR A 228 4.51 5.80 4.03
CA THR A 228 5.51 5.64 2.97
C THR A 228 5.51 6.77 1.94
N ALA A 229 4.51 7.64 2.00
CA ALA A 229 4.42 8.81 1.14
C ALA A 229 5.25 9.96 1.72
N GLU A 230 6.11 10.56 0.89
CA GLU A 230 6.77 11.82 1.22
C GLU A 230 5.72 12.95 1.35
N TYR A 231 6.00 13.88 2.27
CA TYR A 231 5.18 15.06 2.60
C TYR A 231 5.93 16.36 2.29
#